data_AF-A0AAJ3B8U3-F1
#
_entry.id   AF-A0AAJ3B8U3-F1
#
_cell.length_a   1.000
_cell.length_b   1.000
_cell.length_c   1.000
_cell.angle_alpha   90.00
_cell.angle_beta   90.00
_cell.angle_gamma   90.00
#
_symmetry.space_group_name_H-M   'P 1'
#
loop_
_entity.id
_entity.type
_entity.pdbx_description
1 polymer ?
#
loop_
_entity_poly.entity_id
_entity_poly.type
_entity_poly.pdbx_seq_one_letter_code
_entity_poly.pdbx_strand_id
1 'polypeptide(L)'
;MYKKHITALMLSASACANANTYDSPKHIEFSYTVDNTENYSLFSNSYSYKPSNSYALGLTESELKLEEPELPKYLTVQSEKDWDYLKGQTYTILGLSVATVGLMTLLPESITKWDEEDRDLSGLGTKWKDNVTSGPVWDRDDHFLNYVMHPYFGGVYYTAARHAGFNEFESFLYSATLSTFFWEYGVEAFAEVPSWQDLFITPFFGAVVGEMMFEAEQEIVATGGEVWGSQTMGDVTLFFLNPVGHIHGWVSDAWGGSADFQYNSKPWFGNQDAAKFAMDAGASYDSVFYGVEMKISF
;
A
#
# COMPACT_ATOMS: atom_id res chain seq x y z
N MET A 1 40.29 25.17 6.39
CA MET A 1 39.67 24.05 5.65
C MET A 1 38.36 23.72 6.36
N TYR A 2 37.23 23.90 5.69
CA TYR A 2 35.89 24.02 6.29
C TYR A 2 35.27 22.68 6.72
N LYS A 3 34.47 22.77 7.78
CA LYS A 3 33.61 21.77 8.45
C LYS A 3 32.73 20.94 7.50
N LYS A 4 32.33 19.74 7.96
CA LYS A 4 30.92 19.39 8.25
C LYS A 4 30.80 18.03 8.96
N HIS A 5 30.22 18.06 10.15
CA HIS A 5 29.67 16.92 10.88
C HIS A 5 28.28 16.59 10.29
N ILE A 6 27.94 15.31 10.21
CA ILE A 6 26.55 14.86 10.09
C ILE A 6 26.24 14.02 11.32
N THR A 7 25.32 14.56 12.10
CA THR A 7 24.77 14.04 13.35
C THR A 7 23.82 12.88 13.02
N ALA A 8 24.08 11.70 13.58
CA ALA A 8 23.12 10.60 13.61
C ALA A 8 22.06 10.91 14.67
N LEU A 9 20.79 11.02 14.27
CA LEU A 9 19.65 11.12 15.17
C LEU A 9 19.11 9.71 15.41
N MET A 10 19.50 9.09 16.52
CA MET A 10 18.82 7.90 17.03
C MET A 10 17.50 8.32 17.68
N LEU A 11 16.38 7.82 17.17
CA LEU A 11 15.09 7.85 17.87
C LEU A 11 14.98 6.60 18.74
N SER A 12 15.48 6.71 19.96
CA SER A 12 15.13 5.81 21.06
C SER A 12 13.88 6.38 21.76
N ALA A 13 12.71 5.78 21.54
CA ALA A 13 11.54 6.06 22.37
C ALA A 13 11.52 5.09 23.54
N SER A 14 11.98 5.56 24.70
CA SER A 14 11.82 4.90 25.99
C SER A 14 10.35 4.95 26.41
N ALA A 15 9.79 3.81 26.78
CA ALA A 15 8.52 3.72 27.48
C ALA A 15 8.57 4.53 28.78
N CYS A 16 7.65 5.49 28.94
CA CYS A 16 7.38 6.13 30.22
C CYS A 16 5.88 6.13 30.45
N ALA A 17 5.43 5.21 31.29
CA ALA A 17 4.12 5.26 31.92
C ALA A 17 4.03 6.51 32.79
N ASN A 18 3.00 7.32 32.61
CA ASN A 18 2.59 8.33 33.57
C ASN A 18 1.15 8.05 33.98
N ALA A 19 1.00 7.49 35.18
CA ALA A 19 -0.22 7.58 35.95
C ALA A 19 -0.41 9.04 36.37
N ASN A 20 -1.59 9.61 36.16
CA ASN A 20 -2.01 10.77 36.94
C ASN A 20 -3.48 10.66 37.35
N THR A 21 -3.63 10.86 38.65
CA THR A 21 -4.79 10.74 39.51
C THR A 21 -5.76 11.91 39.35
N TYR A 22 -7.06 11.57 39.37
CA TYR A 22 -8.22 12.33 39.87
C TYR A 22 -8.14 13.85 40.01
N ASP A 23 -9.02 14.54 39.30
CA ASP A 23 -9.84 15.58 39.92
C ASP A 23 -11.27 15.56 39.36
N SER A 24 -12.24 15.76 40.25
CA SER A 24 -13.67 15.58 40.00
C SER A 24 -14.41 16.81 40.51
N PRO A 25 -15.34 17.38 39.73
CA PRO A 25 -16.51 18.02 40.33
C PRO A 25 -17.80 17.33 39.89
N LYS A 26 -18.62 17.04 40.90
CA LYS A 26 -19.96 16.44 40.85
C LYS A 26 -21.02 17.39 40.26
N HIS A 27 -22.17 16.76 39.96
CA HIS A 27 -23.56 17.27 39.84
C HIS A 27 -24.00 17.62 38.38
N ILE A 28 -25.12 17.14 37.81
CA ILE A 28 -26.41 16.64 38.32
C ILE A 28 -27.01 15.59 37.34
N GLU A 29 -27.68 14.56 37.86
CA GLU A 29 -28.49 13.57 37.12
C GLU A 29 -29.74 14.17 36.46
N PHE A 30 -30.06 13.72 35.24
CA PHE A 30 -31.45 13.53 34.82
C PHE A 30 -31.61 12.10 34.30
N SER A 31 -32.44 11.34 35.00
CA SER A 31 -32.81 9.96 34.67
C SER A 31 -33.70 9.89 33.43
N TYR A 32 -33.38 8.97 32.52
CA TYR A 32 -34.42 8.28 31.74
C TYR A 32 -33.94 6.86 31.41
N THR A 33 -34.61 5.86 31.96
CA THR A 33 -34.39 4.44 31.64
C THR A 33 -35.08 4.12 30.31
N VAL A 34 -34.32 3.63 29.34
CA VAL A 34 -34.83 2.79 28.25
C VAL A 34 -33.92 1.57 28.18
N ASP A 35 -34.41 0.44 28.68
CA ASP A 35 -33.86 -0.87 28.31
C ASP A 35 -34.16 -1.09 26.83
N ASN A 36 -33.11 -1.24 26.01
CA ASN A 36 -33.08 -2.20 24.90
C ASN A 36 -31.69 -2.29 24.24
N THR A 37 -31.21 -3.53 24.19
CA THR A 37 -30.30 -4.14 23.21
C THR A 37 -28.85 -3.65 23.12
N GLU A 38 -27.93 -4.56 23.47
CA GLU A 38 -26.52 -4.54 23.07
C GLU A 38 -26.39 -4.37 21.56
N ASN A 39 -26.03 -3.16 21.13
CA ASN A 39 -25.54 -2.89 19.79
C ASN A 39 -24.13 -2.33 19.94
N TYR A 40 -23.18 -2.97 19.25
CA TYR A 40 -21.81 -2.55 19.09
C TYR A 40 -21.75 -1.05 18.80
N SER A 41 -21.01 -0.31 19.62
CA SER A 41 -20.78 1.12 19.44
C SER A 41 -19.97 1.35 18.17
N LEU A 42 -20.64 1.67 17.07
CA LEU A 42 -20.04 2.34 15.93
C LEU A 42 -19.58 3.73 16.41
N PHE A 43 -18.27 3.90 16.57
CA PHE A 43 -17.65 5.20 16.79
C PHE A 43 -17.80 6.01 15.50
N SER A 44 -18.74 6.97 15.47
CA SER A 44 -18.79 8.01 14.46
C SER A 44 -17.73 9.07 14.79
N ASN A 45 -16.53 8.95 14.24
CA ASN A 45 -15.53 10.01 14.32
C ASN A 45 -15.66 10.93 13.10
N SER A 46 -15.95 12.21 13.37
CA SER A 46 -16.07 13.28 12.39
C SER A 46 -14.69 13.85 12.05
N TYR A 47 -14.20 13.54 10.84
CA TYR A 47 -12.99 14.13 10.27
C TYR A 47 -13.32 14.91 9.02
N SER A 48 -12.80 16.14 8.95
CA SER A 48 -12.90 16.98 7.77
C SER A 48 -11.58 16.97 7.02
N TYR A 49 -11.48 16.13 5.98
CA TYR A 49 -10.43 16.27 4.97
C TYR A 49 -10.77 17.46 4.08
N LYS A 50 -9.93 18.51 4.10
CA LYS A 50 -10.04 19.62 3.15
C LYS A 50 -9.08 19.39 1.99
N PRO A 51 -9.56 18.94 0.81
CA PRO A 51 -8.70 18.91 -0.36
C PRO A 51 -8.27 20.35 -0.69
N SER A 52 -6.96 20.55 -0.86
CA SER A 52 -6.38 21.78 -1.40
C SER A 52 -6.69 21.90 -2.91
N ASN A 53 -7.95 22.11 -3.27
CA ASN A 53 -8.34 22.45 -4.64
C ASN A 53 -8.15 23.95 -4.87
N SER A 54 -6.93 24.35 -5.21
CA SER A 54 -6.57 25.75 -5.49
C SER A 54 -7.02 26.25 -6.89
N TYR A 55 -7.95 25.56 -7.58
CA TYR A 55 -8.34 25.93 -8.96
C TYR A 55 -9.85 25.93 -9.28
N ALA A 56 -10.74 25.90 -8.29
CA ALA A 56 -12.19 26.03 -8.53
C ALA A 56 -12.73 27.39 -8.07
N LEU A 57 -12.58 28.42 -8.91
CA LEU A 57 -13.34 29.66 -8.79
C LEU A 57 -14.70 29.48 -9.47
N GLY A 58 -15.70 29.05 -8.70
CA GLY A 58 -17.08 28.90 -9.14
C GLY A 58 -18.04 28.80 -7.96
N LEU A 59 -18.18 29.88 -7.19
CA LEU A 59 -19.13 29.95 -6.07
C LEU A 59 -20.57 30.07 -6.59
N THR A 60 -21.26 28.95 -6.67
CA THR A 60 -22.73 28.86 -6.64
C THR A 60 -23.12 27.54 -5.99
N GLU A 61 -23.06 27.46 -4.66
CA GLU A 61 -23.83 26.46 -3.90
C GLU A 61 -24.78 27.21 -2.96
N SER A 62 -26.08 26.98 -3.16
CA SER A 62 -27.19 27.64 -2.44
C SER A 62 -27.82 26.73 -1.38
N GLU A 63 -27.21 25.58 -1.08
CA GLU A 63 -27.71 24.60 -0.12
C GLU A 63 -26.60 24.23 0.86
N LEU A 64 -26.92 24.32 2.14
CA LEU A 64 -26.04 23.97 3.24
C LEU A 64 -26.08 22.44 3.39
N LYS A 65 -25.21 21.74 2.66
CA LYS A 65 -24.98 20.30 2.84
C LYS A 65 -24.37 20.09 4.22
N LEU A 66 -25.15 19.51 5.14
CA LEU A 66 -24.75 19.17 6.52
C LEU A 66 -24.03 17.81 6.61
N GLU A 67 -23.85 17.12 5.48
CA GLU A 67 -23.03 15.92 5.39
C GLU A 67 -21.57 16.37 5.28
N GLU A 68 -20.81 16.18 6.35
CA GLU A 68 -19.35 16.34 6.32
C GLU A 68 -18.77 15.42 5.23
N PRO A 69 -17.75 15.86 4.48
CA PRO A 69 -17.11 15.00 3.49
C PRO A 69 -16.58 13.75 4.18
N GLU A 70 -17.06 12.58 3.74
CA GLU A 70 -16.58 11.29 4.23
C GLU A 70 -15.05 11.23 4.10
N LEU A 71 -14.39 10.63 5.09
CA LEU A 71 -12.95 10.40 5.01
C LEU A 71 -12.61 9.64 3.73
N PRO A 72 -11.47 9.96 3.09
CA PRO A 72 -11.00 9.18 1.95
C PRO A 72 -10.95 7.69 2.27
N LYS A 73 -11.28 6.84 1.28
CA LYS A 73 -11.35 5.38 1.47
C LYS A 73 -10.06 4.79 2.05
N TYR A 74 -8.90 5.35 1.71
CA TYR A 74 -7.61 4.89 2.21
C TYR A 74 -7.31 5.23 3.67
N LEU A 75 -8.05 6.17 4.30
CA LEU A 75 -7.98 6.45 5.74
C LEU A 75 -9.08 5.75 6.53
N THR A 76 -9.90 4.94 5.86
CA THR A 76 -11.00 4.20 6.49
C THR A 76 -10.79 2.71 6.31
N VAL A 77 -11.29 1.96 7.29
CA VAL A 77 -11.23 0.50 7.28
C VAL A 77 -12.58 -0.01 6.80
N GLN A 78 -12.56 -0.88 5.79
CA GLN A 78 -13.79 -1.47 5.29
C GLN A 78 -14.39 -2.40 6.36
N SER A 79 -15.69 -2.26 6.61
CA SER A 79 -16.40 -3.07 7.62
C SER A 79 -16.54 -4.54 7.21
N GLU A 80 -16.50 -4.80 5.90
CA GLU A 80 -16.51 -6.12 5.31
C GLU A 80 -15.29 -6.28 4.38
N LYS A 81 -14.97 -7.51 4.00
CA LYS A 81 -13.85 -7.81 3.12
C LYS A 81 -14.13 -7.27 1.71
N ASP A 82 -13.42 -6.21 1.34
CA ASP A 82 -13.50 -5.59 0.03
C ASP A 82 -12.37 -6.10 -0.87
N TRP A 83 -12.68 -7.17 -1.62
CA TRP A 83 -11.74 -7.77 -2.56
C TRP A 83 -11.39 -6.88 -3.75
N ASP A 84 -12.30 -6.00 -4.16
CA ASP A 84 -12.06 -5.13 -5.30
C ASP A 84 -11.15 -3.98 -4.92
N TYR A 85 -11.30 -3.44 -3.70
CA TYR A 85 -10.37 -2.48 -3.15
C TYR A 85 -8.98 -3.09 -2.91
N LEU A 86 -8.90 -4.30 -2.35
CA LEU A 86 -7.63 -5.00 -2.19
C LEU A 86 -6.94 -5.20 -3.55
N LYS A 87 -7.68 -5.67 -4.56
CA LYS A 87 -7.17 -5.86 -5.92
C LYS A 87 -6.69 -4.55 -6.55
N GLY A 88 -7.43 -3.46 -6.37
CA GLY A 88 -7.02 -2.13 -6.81
C GLY A 88 -5.69 -1.70 -6.19
N GLN A 89 -5.54 -1.90 -4.88
CA GLN A 89 -4.27 -1.65 -4.19
C GLN A 89 -3.14 -2.58 -4.66
N THR A 90 -3.43 -3.86 -4.92
CA THR A 90 -2.45 -4.80 -5.50
C THR A 90 -1.95 -4.32 -6.86
N TYR A 91 -2.83 -3.78 -7.71
CA TYR A 91 -2.41 -3.19 -8.98
C TYR A 91 -1.58 -1.92 -8.80
N THR A 92 -1.89 -1.09 -7.80
CA THR A 92 -1.03 0.02 -7.41
C THR A 92 0.36 -0.46 -6.97
N ILE A 93 0.44 -1.52 -6.15
CA ILE A 93 1.71 -2.15 -5.75
C ILE A 93 2.49 -2.65 -6.97
N LEU A 94 1.83 -3.32 -7.92
CA LEU A 94 2.43 -3.77 -9.17
C LEU A 94 3.02 -2.59 -9.97
N GLY A 95 2.23 -1.52 -10.17
CA GLY A 95 2.66 -0.33 -10.89
C GLY A 95 3.85 0.37 -10.21
N LEU A 96 3.80 0.51 -8.88
CA LEU A 96 4.90 1.06 -8.08
C LEU A 96 6.16 0.19 -8.15
N SER A 97 6.01 -1.13 -8.23
CA SER A 97 7.14 -2.05 -8.36
C SER A 97 7.83 -1.90 -9.70
N VAL A 98 7.07 -1.79 -10.80
CA VAL A 98 7.64 -1.49 -12.13
C VAL A 98 8.38 -0.15 -12.13
N ALA A 99 7.79 0.88 -11.52
CA ALA A 99 8.44 2.18 -11.38
C ALA A 99 9.72 2.10 -10.52
N THR A 100 9.68 1.29 -9.45
CA THR A 100 10.81 1.06 -8.55
C THR A 100 11.94 0.35 -9.27
N VAL A 101 11.67 -0.73 -10.01
CA VAL A 101 12.66 -1.42 -10.86
C VAL A 101 13.24 -0.43 -11.87
N GLY A 102 12.40 0.34 -12.57
CA GLY A 102 12.86 1.37 -13.49
C GLY A 102 13.80 2.38 -12.83
N LEU A 103 13.47 2.86 -11.62
CA LEU A 103 14.34 3.75 -10.86
C LEU A 103 15.64 3.06 -10.40
N MET A 104 15.57 1.81 -9.92
CA MET A 104 16.73 1.02 -9.52
C MET A 104 17.69 0.81 -10.68
N THR A 105 17.19 0.57 -11.90
CA THR A 105 18.04 0.52 -13.11
C THR A 105 18.67 1.87 -13.49
N LEU A 106 18.37 2.97 -12.79
CA LEU A 106 19.00 4.29 -12.96
C LEU A 106 19.88 4.68 -11.77
N LEU A 107 19.67 4.07 -10.60
CA LEU A 107 20.46 4.33 -9.39
C LEU A 107 21.86 3.68 -9.47
N PRO A 108 22.84 4.21 -8.71
CA PRO A 108 24.17 3.63 -8.64
C PRO A 108 24.16 2.31 -7.84
N GLU A 109 25.05 1.39 -8.22
CA GLU A 109 25.20 0.04 -7.63
C GLU A 109 25.40 0.06 -6.10
N SER A 110 25.93 1.16 -5.55
CA SER A 110 26.09 1.31 -4.11
C SER A 110 24.78 1.26 -3.31
N ILE A 111 23.65 1.62 -3.96
CA ILE A 111 22.30 1.62 -3.37
C ILE A 111 21.56 0.34 -3.73
N THR A 112 21.61 -0.08 -5.00
CA THR A 112 20.79 -1.19 -5.52
C THR A 112 21.48 -2.54 -5.47
N LYS A 113 22.81 -2.57 -5.34
CA LYS A 113 23.67 -3.76 -5.51
C LYS A 113 23.66 -4.41 -6.89
N TRP A 114 22.73 -4.03 -7.77
CA TRP A 114 22.66 -4.48 -9.15
C TRP A 114 23.81 -3.91 -10.00
N ASP A 115 24.64 -4.79 -10.54
CA ASP A 115 25.73 -4.45 -11.45
C ASP A 115 25.26 -4.19 -12.90
N GLU A 116 26.19 -3.85 -13.80
CA GLU A 116 25.89 -3.61 -15.23
C GLU A 116 25.29 -4.85 -15.93
N GLU A 117 25.62 -6.07 -15.50
CA GLU A 117 25.07 -7.33 -16.03
C GLU A 117 23.66 -7.61 -15.45
N ASP A 118 23.41 -7.21 -14.21
CA ASP A 118 22.09 -7.28 -13.56
C ASP A 118 21.06 -6.34 -14.20
N ARG A 119 21.54 -5.27 -14.82
CA ARG A 119 20.73 -4.27 -15.52
C ARG A 119 20.53 -4.61 -17.00
N ASP A 120 21.18 -5.66 -17.51
CA ASP A 120 21.02 -6.08 -18.90
C ASP A 120 19.68 -6.80 -19.12
N LEU A 121 18.78 -6.10 -19.81
CA LEU A 121 17.44 -6.58 -20.12
C LEU A 121 17.44 -7.72 -21.16
N SER A 122 18.57 -8.00 -21.83
CA SER A 122 18.65 -8.95 -22.94
C SER A 122 18.57 -10.43 -22.53
N GLY A 123 18.78 -10.74 -21.24
CA GLY A 123 18.85 -12.11 -20.69
C GLY A 123 17.92 -12.41 -19.51
N LEU A 124 17.02 -11.48 -19.15
CA LEU A 124 16.25 -11.52 -17.89
C LEU A 124 15.50 -12.83 -17.65
N GLY A 125 14.88 -13.43 -18.67
CA GLY A 125 14.11 -14.66 -18.49
C GLY A 125 14.96 -15.88 -18.14
N THR A 126 16.14 -16.01 -18.75
CA THR A 126 17.08 -17.09 -18.43
C THR A 126 17.70 -16.86 -17.06
N LYS A 127 18.11 -15.63 -16.77
CA LYS A 127 18.69 -15.26 -15.48
C LYS A 127 17.72 -15.48 -14.32
N TRP A 128 16.48 -15.01 -14.46
CA TRP A 128 15.41 -15.25 -13.49
C TRP A 128 15.23 -16.75 -13.24
N LYS A 129 15.18 -17.55 -14.31
CA LYS A 129 15.06 -19.00 -14.19
C LYS A 129 16.25 -19.61 -13.44
N ASP A 130 17.47 -19.19 -13.75
CA ASP A 130 18.68 -19.69 -13.11
C ASP A 130 18.71 -19.32 -11.62
N ASN A 131 18.32 -18.08 -11.27
CA ASN A 131 18.21 -17.59 -9.90
C ASN A 131 17.15 -18.36 -9.10
N VAL A 132 15.94 -18.50 -9.63
CA VAL A 132 14.84 -19.22 -8.98
C VAL A 132 15.16 -20.71 -8.81
N THR A 133 15.82 -21.34 -9.80
CA THR A 133 16.15 -22.77 -9.74
C THR A 133 17.38 -23.09 -8.90
N SER A 134 18.26 -22.12 -8.65
CA SER A 134 19.40 -22.27 -7.73
C SER A 134 18.94 -22.46 -6.27
N GLY A 135 17.74 -21.98 -5.95
CA GLY A 135 17.15 -22.04 -4.62
C GLY A 135 17.70 -20.96 -3.69
N PRO A 136 17.02 -20.68 -2.55
CA PRO A 136 17.38 -19.52 -1.76
C PRO A 136 18.75 -19.66 -1.09
N VAL A 137 19.47 -18.56 -1.01
CA VAL A 137 20.78 -18.44 -0.37
C VAL A 137 20.68 -17.57 0.87
N TRP A 138 21.73 -17.55 1.68
CA TRP A 138 21.86 -16.55 2.74
C TRP A 138 22.56 -15.35 2.12
N ASP A 139 21.84 -14.25 1.89
CA ASP A 139 22.42 -13.03 1.34
C ASP A 139 23.40 -12.38 2.33
N ARG A 140 24.13 -11.36 1.87
CA ARG A 140 25.03 -10.56 2.72
C ARG A 140 24.75 -9.09 2.55
N ASP A 141 23.47 -8.76 2.41
CA ASP A 141 23.06 -7.39 2.17
C ASP A 141 23.25 -6.51 3.41
N ASP A 142 23.12 -5.20 3.18
CA ASP A 142 23.25 -4.22 4.25
C ASP A 142 22.17 -4.50 5.30
N HIS A 143 22.55 -4.53 6.58
CA HIS A 143 21.62 -4.81 7.66
C HIS A 143 20.42 -3.86 7.68
N PHE A 144 20.59 -2.63 7.18
CA PHE A 144 19.48 -1.69 7.06
C PHE A 144 18.42 -2.18 6.06
N LEU A 145 18.82 -2.77 4.93
CA LEU A 145 17.87 -3.31 3.96
C LEU A 145 17.08 -4.46 4.60
N ASN A 146 17.75 -5.53 5.02
CA ASN A 146 17.07 -6.75 5.50
C ASN A 146 16.26 -6.52 6.78
N TYR A 147 16.71 -5.65 7.70
CA TYR A 147 16.06 -5.51 9.01
C TYR A 147 15.24 -4.24 9.20
N VAL A 148 15.26 -3.31 8.25
CA VAL A 148 14.39 -2.11 8.29
C VAL A 148 13.50 -2.02 7.07
N MET A 149 14.09 -2.05 5.86
CA MET A 149 13.32 -1.87 4.63
C MET A 149 12.40 -3.06 4.35
N HIS A 150 12.90 -4.30 4.45
CA HIS A 150 12.09 -5.50 4.24
C HIS A 150 10.91 -5.57 5.21
N PRO A 151 11.08 -5.43 6.55
CA PRO A 151 9.94 -5.36 7.46
C PRO A 151 8.98 -4.22 7.14
N TYR A 152 9.48 -3.04 6.77
CA TYR A 152 8.60 -1.93 6.39
C TYR A 152 7.75 -2.26 5.15
N PHE A 153 8.34 -2.76 4.07
CA PHE A 153 7.58 -3.12 2.85
C PHE A 153 6.63 -4.30 3.06
N GLY A 154 7.02 -5.29 3.87
CA GLY A 154 6.11 -6.33 4.34
C GLY A 154 4.93 -5.74 5.13
N GLY A 155 5.18 -4.71 5.93
CA GLY A 155 4.17 -3.93 6.64
C GLY A 155 3.24 -3.16 5.70
N VAL A 156 3.76 -2.55 4.63
CA VAL A 156 2.96 -1.87 3.60
C VAL A 156 2.00 -2.84 2.89
N TYR A 157 2.44 -4.05 2.56
CA TYR A 157 1.52 -5.06 2.00
C TYR A 157 0.46 -5.49 3.02
N TYR A 158 0.85 -5.59 4.29
CA TYR A 158 -0.05 -5.96 5.37
C TYR A 158 -1.15 -4.89 5.59
N THR A 159 -0.78 -3.60 5.67
CA THR A 159 -1.72 -2.50 5.87
C THR A 159 -2.72 -2.40 4.71
N ALA A 160 -2.29 -2.64 3.47
CA ALA A 160 -3.18 -2.69 2.31
C ALA A 160 -4.35 -3.69 2.50
N ALA A 161 -4.06 -4.89 3.02
CA ALA A 161 -5.08 -5.88 3.34
C ALA A 161 -5.94 -5.50 4.56
N ARG A 162 -5.33 -4.94 5.62
CA ARG A 162 -6.08 -4.47 6.81
C ARG A 162 -7.12 -3.41 6.43
N HIS A 163 -6.75 -2.42 5.62
CA HIS A 163 -7.69 -1.40 5.14
C HIS A 163 -8.82 -1.96 4.29
N ALA A 164 -8.58 -3.06 3.57
CA ALA A 164 -9.60 -3.78 2.81
C ALA A 164 -10.53 -4.67 3.67
N GLY A 165 -10.47 -4.58 5.00
CA GLY A 165 -11.37 -5.28 5.92
C GLY A 165 -10.94 -6.71 6.26
N PHE A 166 -9.70 -7.10 5.96
CA PHE A 166 -9.15 -8.40 6.32
C PHE A 166 -8.63 -8.40 7.76
N ASN A 167 -8.72 -9.55 8.43
CA ASN A 167 -8.17 -9.72 9.77
C ASN A 167 -6.65 -9.90 9.76
N GLU A 168 -6.05 -9.96 10.94
CA GLU A 168 -4.60 -9.96 11.13
C GLU A 168 -3.93 -11.16 10.45
N PHE A 169 -4.56 -12.34 10.52
CA PHE A 169 -4.00 -13.56 9.93
C PHE A 169 -4.12 -13.56 8.40
N GLU A 170 -5.24 -13.06 7.86
CA GLU A 170 -5.45 -12.96 6.43
C GLU A 170 -4.52 -11.90 5.80
N SER A 171 -4.34 -10.77 6.49
CA SER A 171 -3.37 -9.74 6.09
C SER A 171 -1.93 -10.25 6.16
N PHE A 172 -1.60 -11.05 7.17
CA PHE A 172 -0.32 -11.76 7.21
C PHE A 172 -0.14 -12.67 5.98
N LEU A 173 -1.14 -13.48 5.64
CA LEU A 173 -1.04 -14.39 4.49
C LEU A 173 -0.92 -13.63 3.16
N TYR A 174 -1.65 -12.52 3.01
CA TYR A 174 -1.54 -11.65 1.84
C TYR A 174 -0.13 -11.03 1.75
N SER A 175 0.35 -10.42 2.83
CA SER A 175 1.70 -9.83 2.88
C SER A 175 2.77 -10.88 2.62
N ALA A 176 2.65 -12.08 3.20
CA ALA A 176 3.60 -13.16 2.97
C ALA A 176 3.60 -13.66 1.54
N THR A 177 2.43 -13.73 0.91
CA THR A 177 2.30 -14.12 -0.50
C THR A 177 2.95 -13.09 -1.42
N LEU A 178 2.70 -11.79 -1.22
CA LEU A 178 3.32 -10.75 -2.03
C LEU A 178 4.82 -10.64 -1.80
N SER A 179 5.26 -10.64 -0.55
CA SER A 179 6.69 -10.57 -0.21
C SER A 179 7.46 -11.75 -0.83
N THR A 180 6.91 -12.96 -0.73
CA THR A 180 7.59 -14.17 -1.20
C THR A 180 7.51 -14.32 -2.72
N PHE A 181 6.31 -14.36 -3.29
CA PHE A 181 6.15 -14.78 -4.67
C PHE A 181 6.22 -13.63 -5.66
N PHE A 182 5.74 -12.46 -5.26
CA PHE A 182 5.72 -11.30 -6.14
C PHE A 182 7.04 -10.52 -6.07
N TRP A 183 7.55 -10.24 -4.87
CA TRP A 183 8.78 -9.47 -4.70
C TRP A 183 10.01 -10.37 -4.85
N GLU A 184 10.26 -11.26 -3.89
CA GLU A 184 11.50 -12.06 -3.82
C GLU A 184 11.69 -12.96 -5.06
N TYR A 185 10.75 -13.87 -5.30
CA TYR A 185 10.80 -14.79 -6.44
C TYR A 185 10.37 -14.16 -7.77
N GLY A 186 9.81 -12.95 -7.74
CA GLY A 186 9.33 -12.25 -8.92
C GLY A 186 10.28 -11.16 -9.35
N VAL A 187 10.16 -9.99 -8.72
CA VAL A 187 10.90 -8.77 -9.05
C VAL A 187 12.41 -8.91 -8.79
N GLU A 188 12.82 -9.32 -7.58
CA GLU A 188 14.23 -9.40 -7.21
C GLU A 188 14.96 -10.55 -7.90
N ALA A 189 14.27 -11.68 -8.11
CA ALA A 189 14.82 -12.83 -8.80
C ALA A 189 15.34 -12.53 -10.22
N PHE A 190 14.93 -11.43 -10.86
CA PHE A 190 15.50 -10.98 -12.14
C PHE A 190 16.95 -10.49 -12.01
N ALA A 191 17.33 -9.96 -10.85
CA ALA A 191 18.66 -9.47 -10.56
C ALA A 191 19.46 -10.47 -9.71
N GLU A 192 18.87 -11.02 -8.64
CA GLU A 192 19.59 -11.73 -7.59
C GLU A 192 18.95 -13.10 -7.26
N VAL A 193 19.69 -13.96 -6.57
CA VAL A 193 19.15 -15.25 -6.10
C VAL A 193 18.31 -15.00 -4.85
N PRO A 194 17.08 -15.57 -4.74
CA PRO A 194 16.25 -15.38 -3.56
C PRO A 194 16.97 -15.63 -2.23
N SER A 195 16.60 -14.90 -1.18
CA SER A 195 17.20 -14.96 0.15
C SER A 195 16.33 -15.71 1.17
N TRP A 196 16.95 -16.61 1.93
CA TRP A 196 16.31 -17.23 3.09
C TRP A 196 15.96 -16.22 4.18
N GLN A 197 16.74 -15.15 4.30
CA GLN A 197 16.49 -14.10 5.30
C GLN A 197 15.21 -13.38 4.97
N ASP A 198 15.06 -12.95 3.74
CA ASP A 198 13.96 -12.07 3.34
C ASP A 198 12.65 -12.84 3.22
N LEU A 199 12.70 -14.12 2.86
CA LEU A 199 11.56 -15.05 2.93
C LEU A 199 11.01 -15.24 4.34
N PHE A 200 11.79 -14.98 5.39
CA PHE A 200 11.33 -15.05 6.77
C PHE A 200 11.08 -13.66 7.36
N ILE A 201 12.02 -12.74 7.21
CA ILE A 201 12.00 -11.46 7.88
C ILE A 201 10.90 -10.57 7.34
N THR A 202 10.79 -10.46 6.01
CA THR A 202 9.80 -9.62 5.33
C THR A 202 8.36 -9.97 5.76
N PRO A 203 7.90 -11.23 5.69
CA PRO A 203 6.53 -11.54 6.10
C PRO A 203 6.29 -11.48 7.62
N PHE A 204 7.20 -12.04 8.43
CA PHE A 204 6.95 -12.18 9.87
C PHE A 204 7.10 -10.85 10.60
N PHE A 205 8.23 -10.17 10.42
CA PHE A 205 8.41 -8.86 11.05
C PHE A 205 7.62 -7.78 10.32
N GLY A 206 7.36 -7.95 9.03
CA GLY A 206 6.47 -7.05 8.31
C GLY A 206 5.05 -7.08 8.81
N ALA A 207 4.48 -8.23 9.19
CA ALA A 207 3.16 -8.26 9.81
C ALA A 207 3.13 -7.55 11.18
N VAL A 208 4.19 -7.67 11.99
CA VAL A 208 4.30 -6.94 13.26
C VAL A 208 4.37 -5.43 13.03
N VAL A 209 5.26 -5.00 12.14
CA VAL A 209 5.42 -3.59 11.78
C VAL A 209 4.15 -3.05 11.13
N GLY A 210 3.50 -3.83 10.28
CA GLY A 210 2.26 -3.49 9.59
C GLY A 210 1.08 -3.28 10.55
N GLU A 211 0.89 -4.14 11.56
CA GLU A 211 -0.17 -3.91 12.55
C GLU A 211 0.14 -2.67 13.40
N MET A 212 1.40 -2.44 13.77
CA MET A 212 1.79 -1.19 14.45
C MET A 212 1.53 0.04 13.58
N MET A 213 1.80 -0.04 12.28
CA MET A 213 1.54 1.04 11.33
C MET A 213 0.05 1.32 11.23
N PHE A 214 -0.76 0.27 11.10
CA PHE A 214 -2.21 0.34 11.04
C PHE A 214 -2.81 0.94 12.32
N GLU A 215 -2.42 0.46 13.50
CA GLU A 215 -2.91 1.00 14.77
C GLU A 215 -2.54 2.48 14.95
N ALA A 216 -1.30 2.85 14.60
CA ALA A 216 -0.84 4.24 14.67
C ALA A 216 -1.61 5.14 13.69
N GLU A 217 -1.91 4.65 12.48
CA GLU A 217 -2.72 5.38 11.50
C GLU A 217 -4.12 5.63 12.05
N GLN A 218 -4.76 4.58 12.57
CA GLN A 218 -6.10 4.67 13.13
C GLN A 218 -6.15 5.58 14.36
N GLU A 219 -5.10 5.63 15.19
CA GLU A 219 -5.00 6.56 16.31
C GLU A 219 -4.82 8.01 15.84
N ILE A 220 -3.93 8.27 14.88
CA ILE A 220 -3.69 9.61 14.33
C ILE A 220 -4.95 10.13 13.65
N VAL A 221 -5.59 9.29 12.84
CA VAL A 221 -6.90 9.59 12.27
C VAL A 221 -7.83 9.90 13.43
N ALA A 222 -8.04 9.00 14.40
CA ALA A 222 -8.96 9.15 15.54
C ALA A 222 -8.68 10.31 16.51
N THR A 223 -7.55 11.03 16.41
CA THR A 223 -7.19 12.14 17.29
C THR A 223 -7.20 13.51 16.62
N GLY A 224 -7.57 13.61 15.34
CA GLY A 224 -7.58 14.90 14.63
C GLY A 224 -6.71 14.96 13.39
N GLY A 225 -5.97 13.90 13.07
CA GLY A 225 -4.95 13.92 12.01
C GLY A 225 -3.73 14.76 12.37
N GLU A 226 -3.50 15.06 13.66
CA GLU A 226 -2.37 15.88 14.10
C GLU A 226 -1.32 15.05 14.82
N VAL A 227 -0.05 15.21 14.42
CA VAL A 227 1.09 14.65 15.14
C VAL A 227 1.86 15.81 15.78
N TRP A 228 2.04 15.76 17.10
CA TRP A 228 2.66 16.82 17.90
C TRP A 228 2.06 18.22 17.68
N GLY A 229 0.74 18.29 17.47
CA GLY A 229 0.01 19.55 17.22
C GLY A 229 0.24 20.14 15.83
N SER A 230 0.73 19.35 14.87
CA SER A 230 0.91 19.76 13.48
C SER A 230 0.14 18.85 12.53
N GLN A 231 -0.80 19.43 11.78
CA GLN A 231 -1.54 18.74 10.72
C GLN A 231 -0.61 18.26 9.61
N THR A 232 0.34 19.09 9.18
CA THR A 232 1.32 18.69 8.16
C THR A 232 2.17 17.50 8.59
N MET A 233 2.57 17.43 9.88
CA MET A 233 3.28 16.26 10.37
C MET A 233 2.38 15.02 10.39
N GLY A 234 1.10 15.19 10.73
CA GLY A 234 0.11 14.13 10.63
C GLY A 234 -0.07 13.62 9.21
N ASP A 235 -0.32 14.50 8.24
CA ASP A 235 -0.48 14.14 6.82
C ASP A 235 0.73 13.36 6.28
N VAL A 236 1.94 13.82 6.61
CA VAL A 236 3.18 13.13 6.22
C VAL A 236 3.29 11.76 6.90
N THR A 237 2.94 11.68 8.19
CA THR A 237 2.99 10.42 8.93
C THR A 237 1.99 9.42 8.35
N LEU A 238 0.73 9.82 8.15
CA LEU A 238 -0.32 9.00 7.56
C LEU A 238 0.09 8.44 6.19
N PHE A 239 0.73 9.26 5.35
CA PHE A 239 1.26 8.80 4.07
C PHE A 239 2.28 7.65 4.23
N PHE A 240 3.21 7.74 5.18
CA PHE A 240 4.21 6.69 5.38
C PHE A 240 3.66 5.45 6.11
N LEU A 241 2.53 5.57 6.81
CA LEU A 241 1.85 4.43 7.41
C LEU A 241 1.06 3.63 6.36
N ASN A 242 0.48 4.31 5.37
CA ASN A 242 -0.26 3.67 4.28
C ASN A 242 0.01 4.29 2.90
N PRO A 243 1.25 4.16 2.38
CA PRO A 243 1.64 4.82 1.14
C PRO A 243 0.86 4.28 -0.07
N VAL A 244 0.56 2.97 -0.07
CA VAL A 244 -0.19 2.33 -1.16
C VAL A 244 -1.62 2.84 -1.21
N GLY A 245 -2.32 2.93 -0.07
CA GLY A 245 -3.67 3.46 0.00
C GLY A 245 -3.75 4.90 -0.48
N HIS A 246 -2.84 5.77 0.00
CA HIS A 246 -2.75 7.16 -0.43
C HIS A 246 -2.52 7.31 -1.93
N ILE A 247 -1.51 6.61 -2.48
CA ILE A 247 -1.20 6.66 -3.91
C ILE A 247 -2.37 6.10 -4.73
N HIS A 248 -2.97 4.98 -4.30
CA HIS A 248 -4.13 4.39 -4.96
C HIS A 248 -5.32 5.36 -5.01
N GLY A 249 -5.60 6.05 -3.90
CA GLY A 249 -6.64 7.08 -3.81
C GLY A 249 -6.36 8.24 -4.76
N TRP A 250 -5.15 8.83 -4.71
CA TRP A 250 -4.77 9.91 -5.62
C TRP A 250 -4.83 9.51 -7.10
N VAL A 251 -4.44 8.27 -7.41
CA VAL A 251 -4.51 7.75 -8.77
C VAL A 251 -5.95 7.50 -9.23
N SER A 252 -6.83 7.10 -8.33
CA SER A 252 -8.23 6.94 -8.67
C SER A 252 -8.93 8.31 -8.82
N ASP A 253 -8.61 9.27 -7.95
CA ASP A 253 -9.19 10.61 -7.94
C ASP A 253 -8.72 11.48 -9.11
N ALA A 254 -7.41 11.50 -9.41
CA ALA A 254 -6.87 12.35 -10.47
C ALA A 254 -7.25 11.88 -11.88
N TRP A 255 -7.59 10.60 -12.04
CA TRP A 255 -8.06 10.04 -13.31
C TRP A 255 -9.58 10.14 -13.48
N GLY A 256 -10.33 10.55 -12.44
CA GLY A 256 -11.77 10.83 -12.49
C GLY A 256 -12.64 9.65 -12.93
N GLY A 257 -12.11 8.43 -12.87
CA GLY A 257 -12.58 7.32 -13.67
C GLY A 257 -12.11 5.97 -13.16
N SER A 258 -12.95 4.93 -13.25
CA SER A 258 -12.55 3.59 -12.85
C SER A 258 -11.57 3.02 -13.88
N ALA A 259 -10.38 2.63 -13.42
CA ALA A 259 -9.42 1.85 -14.20
C ALA A 259 -9.58 0.38 -13.83
N ASP A 260 -10.36 -0.34 -14.63
CA ASP A 260 -10.51 -1.79 -14.49
C ASP A 260 -9.37 -2.49 -15.23
N PHE A 261 -8.50 -3.16 -14.48
CA PHE A 261 -7.45 -4.00 -15.05
C PHE A 261 -7.88 -5.46 -14.97
N GLN A 262 -8.02 -6.11 -16.13
CA GLN A 262 -8.45 -7.50 -16.26
C GLN A 262 -7.42 -8.30 -17.05
N TYR A 263 -7.00 -9.42 -16.49
CA TYR A 263 -6.26 -10.44 -17.22
C TYR A 263 -7.22 -11.23 -18.11
N ASN A 264 -6.89 -11.37 -19.39
CA ASN A 264 -7.72 -12.06 -20.36
C ASN A 264 -6.89 -13.09 -21.14
N SER A 265 -7.30 -14.37 -21.04
CA SER A 265 -6.67 -15.48 -21.76
C SER A 265 -7.41 -15.86 -23.05
N LYS A 266 -8.45 -15.12 -23.44
CA LYS A 266 -9.19 -15.34 -24.68
C LYS A 266 -8.57 -14.49 -25.79
N PRO A 267 -8.26 -15.06 -26.97
CA PRO A 267 -7.80 -14.30 -28.12
C PRO A 267 -8.69 -13.10 -28.40
N TRP A 268 -8.06 -11.95 -28.70
CA TRP A 268 -8.75 -10.71 -29.04
C TRP A 268 -9.71 -10.20 -27.96
N PHE A 269 -9.38 -10.47 -26.69
CA PHE A 269 -10.17 -10.09 -25.52
C PHE A 269 -11.60 -10.65 -25.53
N GLY A 270 -11.87 -11.70 -26.32
CA GLY A 270 -13.20 -12.28 -26.49
C GLY A 270 -14.08 -11.56 -27.54
N ASN A 271 -13.54 -10.58 -28.28
CA ASN A 271 -14.25 -9.90 -29.36
C ASN A 271 -14.26 -10.75 -30.64
N GLN A 272 -15.42 -11.33 -30.96
CA GLN A 272 -15.58 -12.24 -32.10
C GLN A 272 -15.43 -11.54 -33.46
N ASP A 273 -15.81 -10.28 -33.56
CA ASP A 273 -15.72 -9.51 -34.81
C ASP A 273 -14.27 -9.14 -35.12
N ALA A 274 -13.51 -8.72 -34.11
CA ALA A 274 -12.08 -8.46 -34.23
C ALA A 274 -11.30 -9.73 -34.60
N ALA A 275 -11.65 -10.87 -33.97
CA ALA A 275 -11.08 -12.16 -34.29
C ALA A 275 -11.36 -12.56 -35.75
N LYS A 276 -12.59 -12.38 -36.22
CA LYS A 276 -12.98 -12.69 -37.60
C LYS A 276 -12.26 -11.81 -38.62
N PHE A 277 -12.18 -10.51 -38.37
CA PHE A 277 -11.44 -9.57 -39.22
C PHE A 277 -9.96 -9.95 -39.34
N ALA A 278 -9.31 -10.31 -38.22
CA ALA A 278 -7.91 -10.73 -38.23
C ALA A 278 -7.70 -12.02 -39.03
N MET A 279 -8.61 -13.00 -38.89
CA MET A 279 -8.56 -14.24 -39.66
C MET A 279 -8.76 -13.99 -41.17
N ASP A 280 -9.70 -13.11 -41.53
CA ASP A 280 -9.96 -12.72 -42.92
C ASP A 280 -8.76 -11.95 -43.53
N ALA A 281 -8.00 -11.22 -42.70
CA ALA A 281 -6.75 -10.56 -43.07
C ALA A 281 -5.54 -11.51 -43.14
N GLY A 282 -5.73 -12.82 -42.89
CA GLY A 282 -4.71 -13.85 -43.00
C GLY A 282 -3.87 -14.07 -41.73
N ALA A 283 -4.30 -13.53 -40.58
CA ALA A 283 -3.65 -13.84 -39.30
C ALA A 283 -3.93 -15.30 -38.88
N SER A 284 -2.93 -15.96 -38.30
CA SER A 284 -3.09 -17.31 -37.74
C SER A 284 -3.88 -17.25 -36.44
N TYR A 285 -4.70 -18.27 -36.19
CA TYR A 285 -5.38 -18.42 -34.90
C TYR A 285 -4.37 -18.81 -33.83
N ASP A 286 -4.02 -17.87 -32.94
CA ASP A 286 -3.15 -18.15 -31.80
C ASP A 286 -3.88 -19.04 -30.80
N SER A 287 -3.36 -20.26 -30.60
CA SER A 287 -3.88 -21.24 -29.64
C SER A 287 -3.63 -20.81 -28.18
N VAL A 288 -2.77 -19.82 -27.96
CA VAL A 288 -2.40 -19.29 -26.67
C VAL A 288 -2.36 -17.76 -26.76
N PHE A 289 -3.21 -17.09 -25.99
CA PHE A 289 -3.27 -15.62 -25.92
C PHE A 289 -3.21 -15.19 -24.46
N TYR A 290 -2.31 -14.25 -24.17
CA TYR A 290 -2.20 -13.58 -22.89
C TYR A 290 -2.36 -12.09 -23.12
N GLY A 291 -3.49 -11.55 -22.70
CA GLY A 291 -3.82 -10.14 -22.84
C GLY A 291 -4.09 -9.51 -21.49
N VAL A 292 -3.72 -8.25 -21.38
CA VAL A 292 -4.11 -7.39 -20.28
C VAL A 292 -5.06 -6.34 -20.85
N GLU A 293 -6.28 -6.27 -20.33
CA GLU A 293 -7.23 -5.22 -20.66
C GLU A 293 -7.23 -4.21 -19.53
N MET A 294 -6.85 -2.98 -19.85
CA MET A 294 -7.02 -1.83 -18.98
C MET A 294 -8.18 -1.01 -19.53
N LYS A 295 -9.34 -1.12 -18.90
CA LYS A 295 -10.51 -0.32 -19.24
C LYS A 295 -10.52 0.92 -18.37
N ILE A 296 -10.30 2.06 -19.00
CA ILE A 296 -10.37 3.37 -18.36
C ILE A 296 -11.73 3.94 -18.72
N SER A 297 -12.62 4.08 -17.73
CA SER A 297 -13.91 4.75 -17.89
C SER A 297 -13.78 6.19 -17.39
N PHE A 298 -14.26 7.17 -18.15
CA PHE A 298 -14.24 8.60 -17.81
C PHE A 298 -15.66 9.16 -17.73
#